data_AF-A0A6J7BB10-F1
#
_entry.id   AF-A0A6J7BB10-F1
#
_cell.length_a   1.000
_cell.length_b   1.000
_cell.length_c   1.000
_cell.angle_alpha   90.00
_cell.angle_beta   90.00
_cell.angle_gamma   90.00
#
_symmetry.space_group_name_H-M   'P 1'
#
loop_
_entity.id
_entity.type
_entity.pdbx_description
1 polymer ?
#
loop_
_entity_poly.entity_id
_entity_poly.type
_entity_poly.pdbx_seq_one_letter_code
_entity_poly.pdbx_strand_id
1 'polypeptide(L)'
;MWLLVAGGATFAAFPEWYATLFSGFYLPLFLILVSLIVRGVAFEYRSKYGKAQWRQRWDIAILISSVIPALLWGVAFANIVRGVPIEKSAAGNLEYTGGFFNLLNPYALLGGVVTLTVFLTHGAIFLSLKTAGGIREKARSLAIKLGLVAAVAAVAFLVWTNLMLPKLNAIVLTLSIVVALAWVAGLAATLKVREGWAFIFSAVAIATFVADLFYALYPRVMPSSLGAQFDLTITNASSTQYTLKVMTVVAVIMTPLVLLYQGWTYWVFRKRVSASQILHPERGALDSATHILHQ
;
A
#
# COMPACT_ATOMS: atom_id res chain seq x y z
N MET A 1 8.32 7.82 -2.69
CA MET A 1 8.06 8.71 -3.83
C MET A 1 6.68 8.43 -4.45
N TRP A 2 6.37 7.19 -4.87
CA TRP A 2 5.06 6.83 -5.44
C TRP A 2 3.82 7.29 -4.64
N LEU A 3 3.83 7.18 -3.31
CA LEU A 3 2.72 7.66 -2.49
C LEU A 3 2.51 9.18 -2.58
N LEU A 4 3.60 9.94 -2.63
CA LEU A 4 3.54 11.40 -2.79
C LEU A 4 3.04 11.78 -4.19
N VAL A 5 3.46 11.03 -5.21
CA VAL A 5 2.96 11.20 -6.59
C VAL A 5 1.46 10.90 -6.65
N ALA A 6 0.99 9.83 -6.01
CA ALA A 6 -0.43 9.51 -5.96
C ALA A 6 -1.24 10.64 -5.28
N GLY A 7 -0.76 11.16 -4.14
CA GLY A 7 -1.39 12.31 -3.47
C GLY A 7 -1.40 13.57 -4.34
N GLY A 8 -0.26 13.94 -4.90
CA GLY A 8 -0.12 15.14 -5.75
C GLY A 8 -0.88 15.04 -7.07
N ALA A 9 -0.92 13.87 -7.69
CA ALA A 9 -1.71 13.62 -8.90
C ALA A 9 -3.21 13.68 -8.60
N THR A 10 -3.65 13.16 -7.45
CA THR A 10 -5.05 13.29 -7.00
C THR A 10 -5.41 14.75 -6.76
N PHE A 11 -4.56 15.50 -6.06
CA PHE A 11 -4.74 16.95 -5.85
C PHE A 11 -4.91 17.71 -7.17
N ALA A 12 -4.04 17.43 -8.14
CA ALA A 12 -4.04 18.17 -9.39
C ALA A 12 -5.14 17.72 -10.37
N ALA A 13 -5.50 16.44 -10.40
CA ALA A 13 -6.52 15.90 -11.31
C ALA A 13 -7.94 15.94 -10.73
N PHE A 14 -8.08 15.72 -9.42
CA PHE A 14 -9.35 15.60 -8.71
C PHE A 14 -9.33 16.39 -7.37
N PRO A 15 -9.29 17.74 -7.41
CA PRO A 15 -9.10 18.56 -6.23
C PRO A 15 -10.18 18.37 -5.15
N GLU A 16 -11.46 18.23 -5.54
CA GLU A 16 -12.56 18.02 -4.60
C GLU A 16 -12.47 16.65 -3.91
N TRP A 17 -12.05 15.63 -4.65
CA TRP A 17 -11.79 14.31 -4.07
C TRP A 17 -10.63 14.36 -3.11
N TYR A 18 -9.53 15.04 -3.47
CA TYR A 18 -8.40 15.25 -2.58
C TYR A 18 -8.83 15.97 -1.30
N ALA A 19 -9.55 17.09 -1.40
CA ALA A 19 -9.98 17.88 -0.25
C ALA A 19 -10.85 17.05 0.70
N THR A 20 -11.88 16.40 0.18
CA THR A 20 -12.83 15.59 0.96
C THR A 20 -12.16 14.37 1.59
N LEU A 21 -11.25 13.71 0.87
CA LEU A 21 -10.50 12.56 1.39
C LEU A 21 -9.58 12.98 2.53
N PHE A 22 -8.78 14.05 2.35
CA PHE A 22 -7.80 14.48 3.34
C PHE A 22 -8.43 15.14 4.57
N SER A 23 -9.55 15.83 4.41
CA SER A 23 -10.31 16.36 5.55
C SER A 23 -11.05 15.26 6.29
N GLY A 24 -11.74 14.36 5.58
CA GLY A 24 -12.54 13.31 6.19
C GLY A 24 -11.75 12.19 6.85
N PHE A 25 -10.61 11.83 6.24
CA PHE A 25 -9.72 10.79 6.75
C PHE A 25 -8.51 11.42 7.46
N TYR A 26 -8.67 12.61 8.04
CA TYR A 26 -7.60 13.36 8.70
C TYR A 26 -6.81 12.49 9.69
N LEU A 27 -7.47 11.86 10.66
CA LEU A 27 -6.77 11.09 11.69
C LEU A 27 -6.05 9.85 11.13
N PRO A 28 -6.68 8.98 10.29
CA PRO A 28 -5.96 7.90 9.63
C PRO A 28 -4.75 8.36 8.80
N LEU A 29 -4.91 9.42 8.00
CA LEU A 29 -3.85 9.93 7.14
C LEU A 29 -2.73 10.58 7.96
N PHE A 30 -3.06 11.25 9.05
CA PHE A 30 -2.09 11.77 10.01
C PHE A 30 -1.26 10.63 10.64
N LEU A 31 -1.90 9.54 11.07
CA LEU A 31 -1.20 8.37 11.60
C LEU A 31 -0.29 7.71 10.55
N ILE A 32 -0.75 7.64 9.30
CA ILE A 32 0.09 7.18 8.17
C ILE A 32 1.30 8.10 8.01
N LEU A 33 1.13 9.42 8.00
CA LEU A 33 2.21 10.39 7.86
C LEU A 33 3.25 10.24 8.96
N VAL A 34 2.83 10.24 10.22
CA VAL A 34 3.72 10.07 11.38
C VAL A 34 4.48 8.73 11.28
N SER A 35 3.79 7.65 10.90
CA SER A 35 4.42 6.36 10.67
C SER A 35 5.51 6.43 9.61
N LEU A 36 5.25 7.08 8.47
CA LEU A 36 6.25 7.21 7.40
C LEU A 36 7.47 8.04 7.83
N ILE A 37 7.28 9.08 8.65
CA ILE A 37 8.38 9.87 9.23
C ILE A 37 9.22 8.99 10.17
N VAL A 38 8.57 8.31 11.12
CA VAL A 38 9.24 7.40 12.06
C VAL A 38 10.03 6.32 11.32
N ARG A 39 9.46 5.78 10.23
CA ARG A 39 10.14 4.77 9.40
C ARG A 39 11.44 5.29 8.79
N GLY A 40 11.43 6.53 8.28
CA GLY A 40 12.62 7.17 7.71
C GLY A 40 13.73 7.36 8.75
N VAL A 41 13.37 7.91 9.92
CA VAL A 41 14.30 8.08 11.05
C VAL A 41 14.84 6.74 11.53
N ALA A 42 13.96 5.74 11.63
CA ALA A 42 14.33 4.43 12.16
C ALA A 42 15.36 3.71 11.27
N PHE A 43 15.24 3.78 9.94
CA PHE A 43 16.26 3.20 9.05
C PHE A 43 17.62 3.88 9.19
N GLU A 44 17.66 5.21 9.30
CA GLU A 44 18.90 5.97 9.47
C GLU A 44 19.56 5.70 10.83
N TYR A 45 18.76 5.59 11.90
CA TYR A 45 19.29 5.56 13.26
C TYR A 45 19.62 4.13 13.73
N ARG A 46 18.98 3.11 13.16
CA ARG A 46 19.18 1.70 13.53
C ARG A 46 20.64 1.27 13.50
N SER A 47 21.41 1.69 12.51
CA SER A 47 22.81 1.28 12.31
C SER A 47 23.85 2.21 12.95
N LYS A 48 23.43 3.28 13.64
CA LYS A 48 24.37 4.24 14.25
C LYS A 48 25.14 3.64 15.42
N TYR A 49 24.49 2.83 16.27
CA TYR A 49 25.10 2.14 17.40
C TYR A 49 24.96 0.62 17.30
N GLY A 50 25.99 -0.11 17.73
CA GLY A 50 26.04 -1.57 17.73
C GLY A 50 25.25 -2.24 18.86
N LYS A 51 24.90 -1.50 19.91
CA LYS A 51 24.21 -2.02 21.10
C LYS A 51 22.89 -2.72 20.74
N ALA A 52 22.69 -3.94 21.22
CA ALA A 52 21.51 -4.77 20.90
C ALA A 52 20.18 -4.07 21.27
N GLN A 53 20.11 -3.46 22.46
CA GLN A 53 18.91 -2.73 22.92
C GLN A 53 18.56 -1.54 22.02
N TRP A 54 19.57 -0.83 21.48
CA TRP A 54 19.35 0.28 20.55
C TRP A 54 18.71 -0.23 19.25
N ARG A 55 19.31 -1.27 18.66
CA ARG A 55 18.82 -1.88 17.42
C ARG A 55 17.42 -2.44 17.58
N GLN A 56 17.14 -3.11 18.70
CA GLN A 56 15.81 -3.68 18.99
C GLN A 56 14.72 -2.60 19.05
N ARG A 57 14.98 -1.45 19.69
CA ARG A 57 14.02 -0.33 19.73
C ARG A 57 13.70 0.20 18.33
N TRP A 58 14.72 0.35 17.48
CA TRP A 58 14.52 0.77 16.10
C TRP A 58 13.89 -0.30 15.21
N ASP A 59 14.15 -1.59 15.46
CA ASP A 59 13.47 -2.70 14.81
C ASP A 59 11.96 -2.70 15.12
N ILE A 60 11.59 -2.46 16.38
CA ILE A 60 10.19 -2.30 16.79
C ILE A 60 9.58 -1.06 16.12
N ALA A 61 10.30 0.06 16.07
CA ALA A 61 9.83 1.26 15.38
C ALA A 61 9.58 1.01 13.88
N ILE A 62 10.47 0.30 13.19
CA ILE A 62 10.31 -0.10 11.78
C ILE A 62 9.09 -0.99 11.60
N LEU A 63 8.89 -1.96 12.50
CA LEU A 63 7.74 -2.85 12.46
C LEU A 63 6.42 -2.06 12.59
N ILE A 64 6.27 -1.29 13.66
CA ILE A 64 5.04 -0.54 13.94
C ILE A 64 4.75 0.47 12.83
N SER A 65 5.76 1.23 12.42
CA SER A 65 5.63 2.23 11.35
C SER A 65 5.36 1.64 9.96
N SER A 66 5.58 0.34 9.76
CA SER A 66 5.24 -0.37 8.52
C SER A 66 3.85 -1.02 8.60
N VAL A 67 3.47 -1.55 9.76
CA VAL A 67 2.15 -2.17 9.99
C VAL A 67 1.03 -1.14 9.94
N ILE A 68 1.22 0.04 10.56
CA ILE A 68 0.17 1.07 10.63
C ILE A 68 -0.28 1.49 9.21
N PRO A 69 0.60 1.93 8.29
CA PRO A 69 0.17 2.29 6.95
C PRO A 69 -0.38 1.10 6.15
N ALA A 70 0.20 -0.09 6.32
CA ALA A 70 -0.27 -1.28 5.62
C ALA A 70 -1.71 -1.63 5.98
N LEU A 71 -2.12 -1.43 7.24
CA LEU A 71 -3.49 -1.62 7.70
C LEU A 71 -4.40 -0.45 7.30
N LEU A 72 -4.00 0.79 7.60
CA LEU A 72 -4.86 1.96 7.46
C LEU A 72 -5.24 2.28 6.02
N TRP A 73 -4.38 1.98 5.04
CA TRP A 73 -4.75 2.15 3.62
C TRP A 73 -5.89 1.21 3.21
N GLY A 74 -5.90 -0.03 3.68
CA GLY A 74 -7.01 -0.95 3.41
C GLY A 74 -8.29 -0.51 4.08
N VAL A 75 -8.22 -0.01 5.32
CA VAL A 75 -9.36 0.59 6.02
C VAL A 75 -9.89 1.80 5.25
N ALA A 76 -9.01 2.65 4.74
CA ALA A 76 -9.41 3.83 3.99
C ALA A 76 -10.13 3.46 2.68
N PHE A 77 -9.52 2.63 1.83
CA PHE A 77 -10.13 2.23 0.56
C PHE A 77 -11.43 1.43 0.74
N ALA A 78 -11.51 0.56 1.75
CA ALA A 78 -12.75 -0.15 2.04
C ALA A 78 -13.88 0.80 2.48
N ASN A 79 -13.59 1.83 3.28
CA ASN A 79 -14.60 2.86 3.58
C ASN A 79 -15.04 3.63 2.33
N ILE A 80 -14.11 3.96 1.43
CA ILE A 80 -14.46 4.59 0.15
C ILE A 80 -15.39 3.68 -0.66
N VAL A 81 -15.08 2.38 -0.78
CA VAL A 81 -15.91 1.42 -1.52
C VAL A 81 -17.31 1.27 -0.89
N ARG A 82 -17.39 1.20 0.43
CA ARG A 82 -18.66 1.14 1.17
C ARG A 82 -19.48 2.42 1.05
N GLY A 83 -18.82 3.55 0.82
CA GLY A 83 -19.39 4.89 0.94
C GLY A 83 -19.27 5.42 2.37
N VAL A 84 -19.13 6.74 2.47
CA VAL A 84 -18.97 7.47 3.74
C VAL A 84 -19.97 8.61 3.85
N PRO A 85 -20.35 9.07 5.05
CA PRO A 85 -21.26 10.20 5.20
C PRO A 85 -20.60 11.48 4.68
N ILE A 86 -21.08 11.94 3.52
CA ILE A 86 -20.67 13.19 2.89
C ILE A 86 -21.93 14.03 2.68
N GLU A 87 -21.87 15.29 3.08
CA GLU A 87 -22.91 16.28 2.83
C GLU A 87 -22.29 17.63 2.44
N LYS A 88 -23.14 18.54 1.98
CA LYS A 88 -22.73 19.88 1.58
C LYS A 88 -22.69 20.78 2.82
N SER A 89 -21.52 21.35 3.12
CA SER A 89 -21.35 22.28 4.24
C SER A 89 -22.04 23.62 3.98
N ALA A 90 -22.16 24.45 5.01
CA ALA A 90 -22.75 25.79 4.90
C ALA A 90 -22.01 26.69 3.89
N ALA A 91 -20.71 26.44 3.66
CA ALA A 91 -19.89 27.14 2.66
C ALA A 91 -20.08 26.59 1.23
N GLY A 92 -20.84 25.50 1.08
CA GLY A 92 -21.16 24.88 -0.19
C GLY A 92 -20.19 23.78 -0.64
N ASN A 93 -19.20 23.40 0.17
CA ASN A 93 -18.24 22.36 -0.14
C ASN A 93 -18.76 20.98 0.28
N LEU A 94 -18.31 19.91 -0.37
CA LEU A 94 -18.60 18.55 0.08
C LEU A 94 -17.64 18.17 1.20
N GLU A 95 -18.19 17.78 2.34
CA GLU A 95 -17.41 17.49 3.54
C GLU A 95 -17.86 16.16 4.15
N TYR A 96 -16.88 15.41 4.66
CA TYR A 96 -17.16 14.24 5.46
C TYR A 96 -17.60 14.65 6.86
N THR A 97 -18.74 14.14 7.31
CA THR A 97 -19.34 14.51 8.60
C THR A 97 -19.35 13.38 9.62
N GLY A 98 -18.75 12.25 9.28
CA GLY A 98 -18.57 11.16 10.23
C GLY A 98 -17.46 11.42 11.25
N GLY A 99 -17.48 10.69 12.36
CA GLY A 99 -16.36 10.65 13.30
C GLY A 99 -15.27 9.66 12.87
N PHE A 100 -14.14 9.64 13.58
CA PHE A 100 -13.06 8.66 13.34
C PHE A 100 -13.53 7.21 13.49
N PHE A 101 -14.30 6.91 14.53
CA PHE A 101 -14.75 5.55 14.83
C PHE A 101 -15.73 5.00 13.79
N ASN A 102 -16.39 5.85 13.01
CA ASN A 102 -17.23 5.42 11.88
C ASN A 102 -16.40 4.67 10.81
N LEU A 103 -15.12 5.03 10.67
CA LEU A 103 -14.19 4.38 9.74
C LEU A 103 -13.77 2.98 10.22
N LEU A 104 -13.96 2.67 11.51
CA LEU A 104 -13.58 1.38 12.12
C LEU A 104 -14.76 0.41 12.15
N ASN A 105 -15.33 0.13 10.97
CA ASN A 105 -16.40 -0.86 10.81
C ASN A 105 -15.86 -2.23 10.33
N PRO A 106 -16.60 -3.33 10.51
CA PRO A 106 -16.10 -4.68 10.20
C PRO A 106 -15.61 -4.86 8.76
N TYR A 107 -16.33 -4.28 7.79
CA TYR A 107 -15.94 -4.32 6.38
C TYR A 107 -14.63 -3.58 6.12
N ALA A 108 -14.47 -2.39 6.72
CA ALA A 108 -13.24 -1.62 6.60
C ALA A 108 -12.04 -2.28 7.28
N LEU A 109 -12.24 -2.85 8.47
CA LEU A 109 -11.21 -3.61 9.18
C LEU A 109 -10.77 -4.84 8.39
N LEU A 110 -11.71 -5.54 7.75
CA LEU A 110 -11.38 -6.63 6.83
C LEU A 110 -10.51 -6.14 5.66
N GLY A 111 -10.86 -5.01 5.04
CA GLY A 111 -10.01 -4.38 4.02
C GLY A 111 -8.59 -4.06 4.50
N GLY A 112 -8.46 -3.58 5.74
CA GLY A 112 -7.15 -3.38 6.39
C GLY A 112 -6.37 -4.69 6.59
N VAL A 113 -7.04 -5.76 7.05
CA VAL A 113 -6.42 -7.08 7.20
C VAL A 113 -5.94 -7.62 5.85
N VAL A 114 -6.72 -7.43 4.79
CA VAL A 114 -6.33 -7.80 3.42
C VAL A 114 -5.03 -7.09 3.03
N THR A 115 -4.98 -5.77 3.09
CA THR A 115 -3.79 -5.03 2.65
C THR A 115 -2.57 -5.35 3.50
N LEU A 116 -2.74 -5.48 4.83
CA LEU A 116 -1.65 -5.87 5.73
C LEU A 116 -1.06 -7.24 5.37
N THR A 117 -1.92 -8.25 5.24
CA THR A 117 -1.48 -9.63 4.99
C THR A 117 -0.94 -9.82 3.57
N VAL A 118 -1.53 -9.15 2.58
CA VAL A 118 -1.03 -9.10 1.20
C VAL A 118 0.36 -8.45 1.13
N PHE A 119 0.56 -7.31 1.79
CA PHE A 119 1.86 -6.63 1.79
C PHE A 119 2.94 -7.43 2.52
N LEU A 120 2.60 -8.07 3.65
CA LEU A 120 3.52 -8.97 4.33
C LEU A 120 3.92 -10.16 3.44
N THR A 121 2.95 -10.75 2.74
CA THR A 121 3.21 -11.87 1.81
C THR A 121 4.08 -11.43 0.64
N HIS A 122 3.74 -10.33 -0.02
CA HIS A 122 4.51 -9.78 -1.13
C HIS A 122 5.93 -9.41 -0.71
N GLY A 123 6.09 -8.80 0.48
CA GLY A 123 7.39 -8.51 1.08
C GLY A 123 8.20 -9.77 1.38
N ALA A 124 7.57 -10.83 1.90
CA ALA A 124 8.24 -12.11 2.16
C ALA A 124 8.67 -12.82 0.86
N ILE A 125 7.86 -12.76 -0.20
CA ILE A 125 8.23 -13.23 -1.54
C ILE A 125 9.44 -12.43 -2.06
N PHE A 126 9.41 -11.11 -1.95
CA PHE A 126 10.53 -10.26 -2.36
C PHE A 126 11.82 -10.56 -1.57
N LEU A 127 11.71 -10.77 -0.25
CA LEU A 127 12.85 -11.19 0.57
C LEU A 127 13.40 -12.53 0.10
N SER A 128 12.56 -13.52 -0.20
CA SER A 128 13.01 -14.82 -0.73
C SER A 128 13.71 -14.70 -2.09
N LEU A 129 13.29 -13.75 -2.93
CA LEU A 129 13.93 -13.46 -4.21
C LEU A 129 15.33 -12.82 -4.02
N LYS A 130 15.44 -11.90 -3.06
CA LYS A 130 16.61 -11.04 -2.86
C LYS A 130 17.64 -11.56 -1.85
N THR A 131 17.32 -12.56 -1.04
CA THR A 131 18.22 -13.09 -0.01
C THR A 131 18.71 -14.51 -0.33
N ALA A 132 19.77 -14.94 0.35
CA ALA A 132 20.32 -16.29 0.27
C ALA A 132 20.37 -16.97 1.65
N GLY A 133 20.61 -18.29 1.66
CA GLY A 133 20.73 -19.09 2.89
C GLY A 133 19.43 -19.18 3.70
N GLY A 134 19.56 -19.34 5.03
CA GLY A 134 18.41 -19.57 5.91
C GLY A 134 17.36 -18.45 5.91
N ILE A 135 17.73 -17.20 5.59
CA ILE A 135 16.77 -16.09 5.47
C ILE A 135 15.79 -16.33 4.31
N ARG A 136 16.29 -16.84 3.17
CA ARG A 136 15.47 -17.17 2.00
C ARG A 136 14.42 -18.22 2.34
N GLU A 137 14.82 -19.27 3.05
CA GLU A 137 13.92 -20.37 3.44
C GLU A 137 12.87 -19.93 4.44
N LYS A 138 13.26 -19.14 5.45
CA LYS A 138 12.34 -18.56 6.44
C LYS A 138 11.35 -17.60 5.78
N ALA A 139 11.82 -16.73 4.88
CA ALA A 139 10.97 -15.82 4.13
C ALA A 139 9.95 -16.57 3.26
N ARG A 140 10.37 -17.65 2.58
CA ARG A 140 9.48 -18.50 1.79
C ARG A 140 8.42 -19.18 2.66
N SER A 141 8.81 -19.74 3.80
CA SER A 141 7.86 -20.38 4.73
C SER A 141 6.84 -19.37 5.25
N LEU A 142 7.29 -18.16 5.60
CA LEU A 142 6.42 -17.07 6.04
C LEU A 142 5.47 -16.63 4.93
N ALA A 143 5.95 -16.49 3.70
CA ALA A 143 5.13 -16.13 2.54
C ALA A 143 3.97 -17.11 2.30
N ILE A 144 4.19 -18.41 2.48
CA ILE A 144 3.11 -19.40 2.33
C ILE A 144 2.08 -19.25 3.45
N LYS A 145 2.52 -19.17 4.71
CA LYS A 145 1.61 -19.06 5.87
C LYS A 145 0.77 -17.79 5.81
N LEU A 146 1.41 -16.64 5.62
CA LEU A 146 0.73 -15.35 5.51
C LEU A 146 -0.08 -15.24 4.22
N GLY A 147 0.38 -15.89 3.15
CA GLY A 147 -0.31 -15.92 1.86
C GLY A 147 -1.65 -16.65 1.91
N LEU A 148 -1.78 -17.70 2.72
CA LEU A 148 -3.05 -18.37 2.98
C LEU A 148 -4.02 -17.47 3.78
N VAL A 149 -3.51 -16.78 4.81
CA VAL A 149 -4.32 -15.81 5.57
C VAL A 149 -4.81 -14.68 4.66
N ALA A 150 -3.92 -14.14 3.82
CA ALA A 150 -4.24 -13.12 2.82
C ALA A 150 -5.27 -13.62 1.80
N ALA A 151 -5.17 -14.87 1.34
CA ALA A 151 -6.13 -15.46 0.40
C ALA A 151 -7.54 -15.52 1.00
N VAL A 152 -7.66 -16.04 2.23
CA VAL A 152 -8.96 -16.12 2.93
C VAL A 152 -9.54 -14.74 3.16
N ALA A 153 -8.75 -13.80 3.66
CA ALA A 153 -9.18 -12.42 3.89
C ALA A 153 -9.61 -11.74 2.59
N ALA A 154 -8.84 -11.89 1.51
CA ALA A 154 -9.12 -11.26 0.23
C ALA A 154 -10.38 -11.84 -0.43
N VAL A 155 -10.58 -13.17 -0.36
CA VAL A 155 -11.82 -13.80 -0.85
C VAL A 155 -13.02 -13.31 -0.05
N ALA A 156 -12.94 -13.29 1.28
CA ALA A 156 -14.01 -12.79 2.13
C ALA A 156 -14.35 -11.32 1.79
N PHE A 157 -13.32 -10.49 1.60
CA PHE A 157 -13.49 -9.08 1.25
C PHE A 157 -14.14 -8.92 -0.13
N LEU A 158 -13.59 -9.55 -1.19
CA LEU A 158 -14.09 -9.41 -2.55
C LEU A 158 -15.50 -9.97 -2.72
N VAL A 159 -15.83 -11.08 -2.06
CA VAL A 159 -17.20 -11.61 -2.03
C VAL A 159 -18.13 -10.59 -1.36
N TRP A 160 -17.75 -10.04 -0.21
CA TRP A 160 -18.55 -8.99 0.44
C TRP A 160 -18.72 -7.76 -0.46
N THR A 161 -17.65 -7.28 -1.10
CA THR A 161 -17.70 -6.17 -2.06
C THR A 161 -18.70 -6.43 -3.18
N ASN A 162 -18.65 -7.60 -3.82
CA ASN A 162 -19.54 -7.95 -4.92
C ASN A 162 -21.00 -8.06 -4.46
N LEU A 163 -21.26 -8.51 -3.23
CA LEU A 163 -22.60 -8.57 -2.65
C LEU A 163 -23.17 -7.20 -2.26
N MET A 164 -22.31 -6.20 -2.00
CA MET A 164 -22.74 -4.82 -1.73
C MET A 164 -23.14 -4.06 -3.00
N LEU A 165 -22.70 -4.52 -4.18
CA LEU A 165 -23.04 -3.85 -5.43
C LEU A 165 -24.55 -3.99 -5.73
N PRO A 166 -25.24 -2.93 -6.18
CA PRO A 166 -26.67 -2.99 -6.49
C PRO A 166 -27.02 -4.03 -7.56
N LYS A 167 -26.08 -4.31 -8.46
CA LYS A 167 -26.16 -5.35 -9.49
C LYS A 167 -24.80 -6.01 -9.62
N LEU A 168 -24.78 -7.32 -9.85
CA LEU A 168 -23.56 -8.05 -10.16
C LEU A 168 -22.94 -7.49 -11.44
N ASN A 169 -21.77 -6.89 -11.30
CA ASN A 169 -21.00 -6.36 -12.42
C ASN A 169 -20.04 -7.44 -12.91
N ALA A 170 -20.24 -7.91 -14.15
CA ALA A 170 -19.43 -8.96 -14.75
C ALA A 170 -17.94 -8.60 -14.80
N ILE A 171 -17.59 -7.32 -14.99
CA ILE A 171 -16.19 -6.86 -15.00
C ILE A 171 -15.58 -7.01 -13.61
N VAL A 172 -16.25 -6.51 -12.56
CA VAL A 172 -15.78 -6.62 -11.18
C VAL A 172 -15.62 -8.09 -10.79
N LEU A 173 -16.62 -8.93 -11.06
CA LEU A 173 -16.53 -10.36 -10.78
C LEU A 173 -15.34 -11.02 -11.51
N THR A 174 -15.12 -10.67 -12.79
CA THR A 174 -13.99 -11.18 -13.57
C THR A 174 -12.65 -10.75 -12.96
N LEU A 175 -12.51 -9.48 -12.57
CA LEU A 175 -11.29 -8.98 -11.92
C LEU A 175 -11.06 -9.69 -10.58
N SER A 176 -12.10 -9.86 -9.77
CA SER A 176 -12.05 -10.62 -8.51
C SER A 176 -11.57 -12.07 -8.73
N ILE A 177 -12.04 -12.75 -9.79
CA ILE A 177 -11.56 -14.09 -10.17
C ILE A 177 -10.08 -14.04 -10.59
N VAL A 178 -9.68 -13.05 -11.39
CA VAL A 178 -8.28 -12.88 -11.81
C VAL A 178 -7.36 -12.63 -10.60
N VAL A 179 -7.80 -11.86 -9.60
CA VAL A 179 -7.07 -11.70 -8.32
C VAL A 179 -6.85 -13.05 -7.66
N ALA A 180 -7.91 -13.85 -7.51
CA ALA A 180 -7.82 -15.15 -6.86
C ALA A 180 -6.87 -16.10 -7.61
N LEU A 181 -7.00 -16.18 -8.95
CA LEU A 181 -6.14 -17.02 -9.79
C LEU A 181 -4.68 -16.57 -9.75
N ALA A 182 -4.42 -15.27 -9.87
CA ALA A 182 -3.06 -14.72 -9.78
C ALA A 182 -2.45 -14.97 -8.39
N TRP A 183 -3.22 -14.80 -7.32
CA TRP A 183 -2.74 -15.07 -5.96
C TRP A 183 -2.38 -16.55 -5.77
N VAL A 184 -3.26 -17.47 -6.18
CA VAL A 184 -3.01 -18.92 -6.13
C VAL A 184 -1.80 -19.31 -6.97
N ALA A 185 -1.66 -18.76 -8.18
CA ALA A 185 -0.47 -18.97 -9.01
C ALA A 185 0.81 -18.46 -8.34
N GLY A 186 0.73 -17.33 -7.63
CA GLY A 186 1.81 -16.78 -6.81
C GLY A 186 2.23 -17.74 -5.71
N LEU A 187 1.28 -18.23 -4.91
CA LEU A 187 1.55 -19.19 -3.83
C LEU A 187 2.11 -20.52 -4.36
N ALA A 188 1.57 -21.01 -5.48
CA ALA A 188 2.07 -22.22 -6.13
C ALA A 188 3.51 -22.04 -6.64
N ALA A 189 3.84 -20.86 -7.18
CA ALA A 189 5.21 -20.53 -7.58
C ALA A 189 6.15 -20.42 -6.36
N THR A 190 5.68 -19.90 -5.23
CA THR A 190 6.43 -19.87 -3.96
C THR A 190 6.73 -21.29 -3.48
N LEU A 191 5.76 -22.21 -3.52
CA LEU A 191 5.94 -23.62 -3.18
C LEU A 191 6.96 -24.31 -4.09
N LYS A 192 6.92 -24.02 -5.40
CA LYS A 192 7.85 -24.54 -6.41
C LYS A 192 9.22 -23.84 -6.41
N VAL A 193 9.50 -22.94 -5.46
CA VAL A 193 10.77 -22.21 -5.34
C VAL A 193 11.09 -21.35 -6.59
N ARG A 194 10.04 -20.87 -7.28
CA ARG A 194 10.16 -19.98 -8.45
C ARG A 194 9.88 -18.54 -8.03
N GLU A 195 10.80 -17.95 -7.27
CA GLU A 195 10.56 -16.65 -6.61
C GLU A 195 10.25 -15.50 -7.57
N GLY A 196 10.85 -15.49 -8.77
CA GLY A 196 10.56 -14.46 -9.77
C GLY A 196 9.12 -14.51 -10.26
N TRP A 197 8.59 -15.71 -10.53
CA TRP A 197 7.20 -15.91 -10.92
C TRP A 197 6.24 -15.63 -9.76
N ALA A 198 6.58 -16.05 -8.54
CA ALA A 198 5.81 -15.72 -7.36
C ALA A 198 5.66 -14.19 -7.17
N PHE A 199 6.75 -13.46 -7.38
CA PHE A 199 6.75 -11.99 -7.32
C PHE A 199 5.82 -11.39 -8.38
N ILE A 200 5.96 -11.81 -9.64
CA ILE A 200 5.11 -11.31 -10.75
C ILE A 200 3.63 -11.59 -10.48
N PHE A 201 3.27 -12.82 -10.13
CA PHE A 201 1.87 -13.17 -9.89
C PHE A 201 1.28 -12.42 -8.68
N SER A 202 2.04 -12.25 -7.59
CA SER A 202 1.58 -11.44 -6.45
C SER A 202 1.43 -9.96 -6.82
N ALA A 203 2.31 -9.40 -7.65
CA ALA A 203 2.19 -8.03 -8.14
C ALA A 203 0.98 -7.84 -9.07
N VAL A 204 0.72 -8.81 -9.96
CA VAL A 204 -0.48 -8.84 -10.80
C VAL A 204 -1.73 -8.91 -9.94
N ALA A 205 -1.78 -9.80 -8.94
CA ALA A 205 -2.91 -9.89 -8.03
C ALA A 205 -3.18 -8.56 -7.30
N ILE A 206 -2.14 -7.86 -6.81
CA ILE A 206 -2.26 -6.55 -6.18
C ILE A 206 -2.79 -5.50 -7.17
N ALA A 207 -2.23 -5.44 -8.38
CA ALA A 207 -2.67 -4.49 -9.40
C ALA A 207 -4.12 -4.72 -9.82
N THR A 208 -4.51 -5.97 -10.03
CA THR A 208 -5.89 -6.34 -10.36
C THR A 208 -6.84 -6.10 -9.19
N PHE A 209 -6.41 -6.31 -7.94
CA PHE A 209 -7.22 -6.01 -6.75
C PHE A 209 -7.52 -4.51 -6.64
N VAL A 210 -6.51 -3.65 -6.88
CA VAL A 210 -6.73 -2.20 -6.90
C VAL A 210 -7.66 -1.82 -8.06
N ALA A 211 -7.47 -2.41 -9.25
CA ALA A 211 -8.35 -2.17 -10.39
C ALA A 211 -9.81 -2.59 -10.11
N ASP A 212 -10.01 -3.75 -9.49
CA ASP A 212 -11.32 -4.26 -9.07
C ASP A 212 -12.08 -3.24 -8.22
N LEU A 213 -11.42 -2.67 -7.20
CA LEU A 213 -12.03 -1.65 -6.33
C LEU A 213 -12.44 -0.39 -7.10
N PHE A 214 -11.60 0.11 -7.99
CA PHE A 214 -11.92 1.30 -8.78
C PHE A 214 -13.01 1.02 -9.83
N TYR A 215 -13.06 -0.18 -10.40
CA TYR A 215 -14.17 -0.59 -11.28
C TYR A 215 -15.48 -0.79 -10.52
N ALA A 216 -15.44 -1.26 -9.28
CA ALA A 216 -16.60 -1.35 -8.40
C ALA A 216 -17.17 0.03 -8.05
N LEU A 217 -16.30 1.04 -7.95
CA LEU A 217 -16.66 2.42 -7.65
C LEU A 217 -17.15 3.21 -8.88
N TYR A 218 -16.60 2.93 -10.06
CA TYR A 218 -16.85 3.69 -11.29
C TYR A 218 -18.35 3.89 -11.58
N PRO A 219 -18.80 5.12 -11.92
CA PRO A 219 -18.03 6.34 -12.19
C PRO A 219 -17.73 7.20 -10.94
N ARG A 220 -18.04 6.71 -9.75
CA ARG A 220 -17.79 7.41 -8.48
C ARG A 220 -16.34 7.22 -8.07
N VAL A 221 -15.75 8.24 -7.47
CA VAL A 221 -14.44 8.15 -6.81
C VAL A 221 -14.59 8.10 -5.29
N MET A 222 -15.68 8.66 -4.76
CA MET A 222 -16.01 8.62 -3.34
C MET A 222 -17.54 8.74 -3.15
N PRO A 223 -18.26 7.62 -2.97
CA PRO A 223 -19.70 7.58 -2.74
C PRO A 223 -20.10 8.15 -1.37
N SER A 224 -21.23 8.83 -1.31
CA SER A 224 -21.87 9.28 -0.09
C SER A 224 -22.88 8.24 0.42
N SER A 225 -22.88 7.98 1.73
CA SER A 225 -23.91 7.18 2.37
C SER A 225 -25.17 7.98 2.74
N LEU A 226 -25.15 9.32 2.61
CA LEU A 226 -26.29 10.19 2.94
C LEU A 226 -27.18 10.50 1.74
N GLY A 227 -26.67 10.31 0.52
CA GLY A 227 -27.45 10.45 -0.71
C GLY A 227 -26.57 10.62 -1.94
N ALA A 228 -27.03 10.08 -3.08
CA ALA A 228 -26.28 10.07 -4.34
C ALA A 228 -25.98 11.48 -4.88
N GLN A 229 -26.74 12.50 -4.46
CA GLN A 229 -26.48 13.90 -4.80
C GLN A 229 -25.16 14.45 -4.23
N PHE A 230 -24.60 13.78 -3.22
CA PHE A 230 -23.33 14.15 -2.59
C PHE A 230 -22.15 13.26 -3.05
N ASP A 231 -22.38 12.38 -4.04
CA ASP A 231 -21.33 11.52 -4.57
C ASP A 231 -20.26 12.36 -5.28
N LEU A 232 -19.00 12.09 -4.98
CA LEU A 232 -17.89 12.56 -5.79
C LEU A 232 -17.68 11.57 -6.95
N THR A 233 -17.73 12.10 -8.15
CA THR A 233 -17.63 11.39 -9.44
C THR A 233 -16.45 11.92 -10.23
N ILE A 234 -16.04 11.15 -11.24
CA ILE A 234 -14.97 11.59 -12.15
C ILE A 234 -15.30 12.89 -12.90
N THR A 235 -16.57 13.28 -12.99
CA THR A 235 -17.02 14.47 -13.73
C THR A 235 -17.18 15.70 -12.85
N ASN A 236 -17.65 15.55 -11.60
CA ASN A 236 -17.85 16.70 -10.70
C ASN A 236 -16.60 17.01 -9.86
N ALA A 237 -15.71 16.03 -9.67
CA ALA A 237 -14.52 16.21 -8.84
C ALA A 237 -13.27 16.53 -9.67
N SER A 238 -13.33 16.44 -11.00
CA SER A 238 -12.18 16.64 -11.88
C SER A 238 -11.83 18.11 -12.09
N SER A 239 -10.54 18.38 -12.28
CA SER A 239 -10.02 19.65 -12.75
C SER A 239 -10.51 20.02 -14.15
N THR A 240 -10.29 21.29 -14.55
CA THR A 240 -10.61 21.78 -15.89
C THR A 240 -9.90 20.98 -16.99
N GLN A 241 -10.50 20.94 -18.19
CA GLN A 241 -9.95 20.20 -19.33
C GLN A 241 -8.52 20.63 -19.69
N TYR A 242 -8.20 21.92 -19.57
CA TYR A 242 -6.86 22.43 -19.81
C TYR A 242 -5.85 21.85 -18.81
N THR A 243 -6.15 21.91 -17.52
CA THR A 243 -5.32 21.32 -16.45
C THR A 243 -5.09 19.83 -16.70
N LEU A 244 -6.16 19.08 -16.99
CA LEU A 244 -6.06 17.64 -17.27
C LEU A 244 -5.16 17.37 -18.49
N LYS A 245 -5.30 18.14 -19.57
CA LYS A 245 -4.46 17.99 -20.77
C LYS A 245 -2.97 18.22 -20.45
N VAL A 246 -2.64 19.26 -19.69
CA VAL A 246 -1.26 19.53 -19.25
C VAL A 246 -0.73 18.38 -18.41
N MET A 247 -1.50 17.92 -17.42
CA MET A 247 -1.10 16.80 -16.57
C MET A 247 -0.91 15.50 -17.35
N THR A 248 -1.76 15.20 -18.34
CA THR A 248 -1.61 14.03 -19.20
C THR A 248 -0.29 14.08 -19.97
N VAL A 249 0.06 15.23 -20.55
CA VAL A 249 1.35 15.39 -21.27
C VAL A 249 2.53 15.14 -20.32
N VAL A 250 2.51 15.73 -19.13
CA VAL A 250 3.55 15.52 -18.12
C VAL A 250 3.61 14.04 -17.71
N ALA A 251 2.47 13.40 -17.45
CA ALA A 251 2.42 12.01 -17.03
C ALA A 251 2.95 11.05 -18.10
N VAL A 252 2.61 11.26 -19.38
CA VAL A 252 3.06 10.42 -20.51
C VAL A 252 4.57 10.54 -20.73
N ILE A 253 5.18 11.69 -20.44
CA ILE A 253 6.63 11.88 -20.57
C ILE A 253 7.38 11.39 -19.32
N MET A 254 6.94 11.81 -18.13
CA MET A 254 7.68 11.57 -16.88
C MET A 254 7.53 10.13 -16.39
N THR A 255 6.37 9.49 -16.56
CA THR A 255 6.15 8.12 -16.07
C THR A 255 7.09 7.12 -16.73
N PRO A 256 7.22 7.06 -18.07
CA PRO A 256 8.19 6.17 -18.72
C PRO A 256 9.63 6.43 -18.30
N LEU A 257 10.04 7.71 -18.18
CA LEU A 257 11.39 8.07 -17.74
C LEU A 257 11.68 7.53 -16.34
N VAL A 258 10.77 7.75 -15.39
CA VAL A 258 10.90 7.24 -14.02
C VAL A 258 10.93 5.71 -14.00
N LEU A 259 10.09 5.04 -14.80
CA LEU A 259 10.08 3.58 -14.89
C LEU A 259 11.36 3.02 -15.51
N LEU A 260 11.94 3.67 -16.53
CA LEU A 260 13.22 3.28 -17.13
C LEU A 260 14.35 3.39 -16.12
N TYR A 261 14.46 4.53 -15.43
CA TYR A 261 15.46 4.72 -14.40
C TYR A 261 15.32 3.71 -13.27
N GLN A 262 14.09 3.51 -12.77
CA GLN A 262 13.81 2.55 -11.71
C GLN A 262 14.15 1.12 -12.15
N GLY A 263 13.78 0.74 -13.38
CA GLY A 263 14.09 -0.55 -13.98
C GLY A 263 15.60 -0.78 -14.09
N TRP A 264 16.35 0.24 -14.54
CA TRP A 264 17.80 0.22 -14.57
C TRP A 264 18.41 0.04 -13.17
N THR A 265 17.93 0.77 -12.17
CA THR A 265 18.38 0.61 -10.77
C THR A 265 18.16 -0.82 -10.28
N TYR A 266 16.97 -1.40 -10.51
CA TYR A 266 16.69 -2.80 -10.14
C TYR A 266 17.59 -3.80 -10.88
N TRP A 267 17.90 -3.54 -12.14
CA TRP A 267 18.80 -4.37 -12.93
C TRP A 267 20.24 -4.33 -12.41
N VAL A 268 20.74 -3.15 -12.04
CA VAL A 268 22.07 -2.96 -11.43
C VAL A 268 22.15 -3.74 -10.12
N PHE A 269 21.14 -3.61 -9.25
CA PHE A 269 21.11 -4.26 -7.93
C PHE A 269 20.45 -5.64 -7.94
N ARG A 270 20.44 -6.38 -9.06
CA ARG A 270 19.72 -7.66 -9.17
C ARG A 270 20.27 -8.79 -8.29
N LYS A 271 21.56 -8.75 -7.93
CA LYS A 271 22.22 -9.82 -7.15
C LYS A 271 21.58 -9.99 -5.76
N ARG A 272 21.70 -11.21 -5.22
CA ARG A 272 21.21 -11.55 -3.87
C ARG A 272 22.15 -11.02 -2.79
N VAL A 273 21.56 -10.70 -1.65
CA VAL A 273 22.26 -10.27 -0.44
C VAL A 273 22.37 -11.46 0.51
N SER A 274 23.56 -11.67 1.07
CA SER A 274 23.86 -12.71 2.06
C SER A 274 24.41 -12.08 3.33
N ALA A 275 24.13 -12.69 4.49
CA ALA A 275 24.69 -12.25 5.76
C ALA A 275 26.23 -12.26 5.77
N SER A 276 26.85 -13.17 5.00
CA SER A 276 28.31 -13.26 4.86
C SER A 276 28.98 -12.04 4.21
N GLN A 277 28.19 -11.15 3.58
CA GLN A 277 28.69 -9.90 2.99
C GLN A 277 28.78 -8.76 4.02
N ILE A 278 28.30 -8.97 5.25
CA ILE A 278 28.35 -8.00 6.33
C ILE A 278 29.58 -8.32 7.20
N LEU A 279 30.66 -7.56 7.04
CA LEU A 279 31.95 -7.82 7.69
C LEU A 279 31.94 -7.61 9.21
N HIS A 280 31.23 -6.58 9.68
CA HIS A 280 31.17 -6.21 11.11
C HIS A 280 29.71 -6.00 11.56
N PRO A 281 28.91 -7.07 11.67
CA PRO A 281 27.51 -6.95 12.04
C PRO A 281 27.33 -6.35 13.44
N GLU A 282 28.29 -6.52 14.35
CA GLU A 282 28.25 -6.05 15.73
C GLU A 282 28.53 -4.54 15.91
N ARG A 283 29.15 -3.88 14.93
CA ARG A 283 29.54 -2.46 15.04
C ARG A 283 28.52 -1.53 14.40
N GLY A 284 28.25 -0.40 15.05
CA GLY A 284 27.53 0.74 14.47
C GLY A 284 28.48 1.77 13.85
N ALA A 285 27.96 2.64 12.98
CA ALA A 285 28.77 3.66 12.31
C ALA A 285 29.45 4.64 13.28
N LEU A 286 28.84 4.92 14.44
CA LEU A 286 29.37 5.85 15.44
C LEU A 286 30.27 5.18 16.48
N ASP A 287 30.22 3.84 16.60
CA ASP A 287 31.08 3.10 17.54
C ASP A 287 32.57 3.24 17.13
N SER A 288 32.84 3.35 15.83
CA SER A 288 34.17 3.58 15.26
C SER A 288 34.74 4.97 15.59
N ALA A 289 33.87 5.99 15.64
CA ALA A 289 34.29 7.38 15.83
C ALA A 289 34.68 7.67 17.29
N THR A 290 34.03 7.03 18.25
CA THR A 290 34.38 7.17 19.68
C THR A 290 35.74 6.54 19.99
N HIS A 291 36.14 5.51 19.24
CA HIS A 291 37.41 4.82 19.44
C HIS A 291 38.63 5.62 18.94
N ILE A 292 38.44 6.55 17.99
CA ILE A 292 39.49 7.43 17.46
C ILE A 292 39.70 8.65 18.37
N LEU A 293 38.64 9.13 19.04
CA LEU A 293 38.72 10.31 19.93
C LEU A 293 39.26 10.00 21.33
N HIS A 294 39.36 8.71 21.69
CA HIS A 294 39.92 8.25 22.97
C HIS A 294 41.29 7.55 22.82
N GLN A 295 41.92 7.68 21.65
CA GLN A 295 43.33 7.39 21.43
C GLN A 295 44.10 8.69 21.30
#